data_AF-A0A6J7N9X1-F1
#
_entry.id   AF-A0A6J7N9X1-F1
#
_cell.length_a   1.000
_cell.length_b   1.000
_cell.length_c   1.000
_cell.angle_alpha   90.00
_cell.angle_beta   90.00
_cell.angle_gamma   90.00
#
_symmetry.space_group_name_H-M   'P 1'
#
loop_
_entity.id
_entity.type
_entity.pdbx_description
1 polymer ?
#
loop_
_entity_poly.entity_id
_entity_poly.type
_entity_poly.pdbx_seq_one_letter_code
_entity_poly.pdbx_strand_id
1 'polypeptide(L)'
;MSQRDRQRIQVHIVQIRAQDVLPGDVVNRSGPLRDGWIDMSYIEQLPDGRLNLCDESYRKSFVSEPLDLVWLQIAVNLKGNSHIPVDIPMHHEPVPVQAALPAGRATEVEGHAGPAQA
;
A
#
# COMPACT_ATOMS: atom_id res chain seq x y z
N MET A 1 27.52 -28.53 -1.13
CA MET A 1 26.71 -27.39 -0.65
C MET A 1 25.27 -27.68 -1.03
N SER A 2 24.40 -27.90 -0.04
CA SER A 2 22.96 -28.19 -0.22
C SER A 2 22.29 -27.11 -1.07
N GLN A 3 21.23 -27.47 -1.80
CA GLN A 3 20.30 -26.55 -2.49
C GLN A 3 19.70 -25.58 -1.46
N ARG A 4 20.48 -24.58 -1.05
CA ARG A 4 20.09 -23.53 -0.11
C ARG A 4 18.73 -23.01 -0.53
N ASP A 5 17.81 -23.01 0.42
CA ASP A 5 16.45 -22.50 0.31
C ASP A 5 16.44 -21.21 -0.51
N ARG A 6 16.12 -21.33 -1.81
CA ARG A 6 15.97 -20.16 -2.67
C ARG A 6 14.67 -19.50 -2.27
N GLN A 7 14.76 -18.63 -1.27
CA GLN A 7 13.63 -17.92 -0.71
C GLN A 7 12.92 -17.18 -1.85
N ARG A 8 11.62 -17.44 -2.00
CA ARG A 8 10.80 -16.80 -3.02
C ARG A 8 10.50 -15.38 -2.56
N ILE A 9 10.68 -14.42 -3.47
CA ILE A 9 10.43 -13.00 -3.21
C ILE A 9 9.21 -12.57 -4.03
N GLN A 10 8.26 -11.93 -3.38
CA GLN A 10 7.19 -11.17 -4.02
C GLN A 10 7.66 -9.73 -4.19
N VAL A 11 7.55 -9.19 -5.40
CA VAL A 11 7.91 -7.81 -5.70
C VAL A 11 6.63 -7.01 -5.91
N HIS A 12 6.45 -5.96 -5.12
CA HIS A 12 5.44 -4.94 -5.35
C HIS A 12 6.08 -3.75 -6.06
N ILE A 13 5.41 -3.24 -7.09
CA ILE A 13 5.82 -2.02 -7.79
C ILE A 13 4.76 -0.96 -7.55
N VAL A 14 5.17 0.15 -6.93
CA VAL A 14 4.27 1.25 -6.54
C VAL A 14 4.83 2.58 -7.07
N GLN A 15 3.99 3.63 -7.06
CA GLN A 15 4.45 4.99 -7.29
C GLN A 15 4.58 5.73 -5.95
N ILE A 16 5.68 6.45 -5.79
CA ILE A 16 5.99 7.28 -4.63
C ILE A 16 6.52 8.63 -5.12
N ARG A 17 6.47 9.66 -4.27
CA ARG A 17 7.07 10.96 -4.60
C ARG A 17 8.58 10.87 -4.49
N ALA A 18 9.30 11.58 -5.34
CA ALA A 18 10.77 11.58 -5.35
C ALA A 18 11.36 12.00 -4.00
N GLN A 19 10.73 12.94 -3.29
CA GLN A 19 11.17 13.37 -1.95
C GLN A 19 11.05 12.31 -0.85
N ASP A 20 10.19 11.31 -1.05
CA ASP A 20 9.93 10.27 -0.05
C ASP A 20 10.81 9.02 -0.29
N VAL A 21 11.66 9.03 -1.32
CA VAL A 21 12.66 7.99 -1.59
C VAL A 21 13.76 8.04 -0.54
N LEU A 22 14.26 6.89 -0.13
CA LEU A 22 15.32 6.74 0.86
C LEU A 22 16.50 5.90 0.32
N PRO A 23 17.71 6.05 0.89
CA PRO A 23 18.80 5.11 0.63
C PRO A 23 18.39 3.66 0.93
N GLY A 24 18.72 2.75 0.02
CA GLY A 24 18.31 1.34 0.02
C GLY A 24 17.07 1.05 -0.83
N ASP A 25 16.36 2.08 -1.29
CA ASP A 25 15.23 1.91 -2.21
C ASP A 25 15.70 1.57 -3.62
N VAL A 26 14.95 0.72 -4.32
CA VAL A 26 15.18 0.42 -5.73
C VAL A 26 14.14 1.14 -6.57
N VAL A 27 14.59 2.14 -7.35
CA VAL A 27 13.68 3.08 -8.03
C VAL A 27 13.90 3.15 -9.54
N ASN A 28 12.85 3.58 -10.26
CA ASN A 28 12.90 3.84 -11.69
C ASN A 28 12.02 5.05 -12.06
N ARG A 29 12.56 5.99 -12.84
CA ARG A 29 11.82 7.16 -13.34
C ARG A 29 10.93 6.86 -14.55
N SER A 30 11.34 5.93 -15.41
CA SER A 30 10.77 5.75 -16.76
C SER A 30 9.56 4.83 -16.80
N GLY A 31 9.36 3.99 -15.80
CA GLY A 31 8.24 3.04 -15.78
C GLY A 31 8.56 1.72 -15.06
N PRO A 32 7.53 0.94 -14.73
CA PRO A 32 7.69 -0.30 -13.97
C PRO A 32 8.22 -1.47 -14.82
N LEU A 33 8.05 -1.39 -16.14
CA LEU A 33 8.44 -2.42 -17.12
C LEU A 33 9.67 -2.03 -17.95
N ARG A 34 10.28 -0.89 -17.66
CA ARG A 34 11.44 -0.40 -18.41
C ARG A 34 12.72 -0.71 -17.66
N ASP A 35 13.82 -0.81 -18.39
CA ASP A 35 15.15 -0.86 -17.79
C ASP A 35 15.46 0.45 -17.04
N GLY A 36 16.56 0.46 -16.27
CA GLY A 36 17.00 1.64 -15.54
C GLY A 36 16.55 1.69 -14.08
N TRP A 37 16.30 0.54 -13.46
CA TRP A 37 16.21 0.44 -12.01
C TRP A 37 17.56 0.76 -11.37
N ILE A 38 17.53 1.56 -10.32
CA ILE A 38 18.70 2.03 -9.60
C ILE A 38 18.50 1.74 -8.11
N ASP A 39 19.48 1.09 -7.50
CA ASP A 39 19.58 0.94 -6.05
C ASP A 39 20.13 2.26 -5.47
N MET A 40 19.34 2.91 -4.62
CA MET A 40 19.63 4.24 -4.11
C MET A 40 20.64 4.18 -2.98
N SER A 41 21.68 5.00 -3.07
CA SER A 41 22.67 5.14 -1.99
C SER A 41 22.69 6.55 -1.42
N TYR A 42 22.50 7.57 -2.27
CA TYR A 42 22.53 8.97 -1.85
C TYR A 42 21.44 9.77 -2.57
N ILE A 43 20.91 10.77 -1.86
CA ILE A 43 19.98 11.75 -2.40
C ILE A 43 20.56 13.13 -2.08
N GLU A 44 20.84 13.90 -3.12
CA GLU A 44 21.42 15.24 -3.01
C GLU A 44 20.35 16.27 -3.40
N GLN A 45 20.17 17.29 -2.56
CA GLN A 45 19.35 18.44 -2.92
C GLN A 45 20.20 19.45 -3.69
N LEU A 46 19.80 19.74 -4.93
CA LEU A 46 20.44 20.71 -5.78
C LEU A 46 20.07 22.15 -5.35
N PRO A 47 20.86 23.18 -5.72
CA PRO A 47 20.60 24.57 -5.34
C PRO A 47 19.26 25.13 -5.81
N ASP A 48 18.66 24.53 -6.85
CA ASP A 48 17.35 24.90 -7.38
C ASP A 48 16.18 24.18 -6.69
N GLY A 49 16.47 23.37 -5.66
CA GLY A 49 15.47 22.62 -4.89
C GLY A 49 15.14 21.23 -5.45
N ARG A 50 15.66 20.88 -6.64
CA ARG A 50 15.50 19.54 -7.22
C ARG A 50 16.32 18.51 -6.47
N LEU A 51 15.97 17.25 -6.65
CA LEU A 51 16.64 16.10 -6.05
C LEU A 51 17.44 15.36 -7.10
N ASN A 52 18.70 15.08 -6.82
CA ASN A 52 19.55 14.18 -7.58
C ASN A 52 19.65 12.85 -6.84
N LEU A 53 19.07 11.80 -7.43
CA LEU A 53 18.98 10.46 -6.86
C LEU A 53 20.08 9.59 -7.46
N CYS A 54 20.98 9.06 -6.64
CA CYS A 54 22.24 8.44 -7.08
C CYS A 54 22.46 7.03 -6.52
N ASP A 55 23.07 6.17 -7.33
CA ASP A 55 23.65 4.91 -6.88
C ASP A 55 24.98 5.12 -6.12
N GLU A 56 25.47 4.06 -5.49
CA GLU A 56 26.70 4.06 -4.68
C GLU A 56 27.91 4.59 -5.47
N SER A 57 27.96 4.27 -6.76
CA SER A 57 29.08 4.58 -7.65
C SER A 57 28.96 5.93 -8.36
N TYR A 58 27.85 6.66 -8.18
CA TYR A 58 27.49 7.87 -8.94
C TYR A 58 27.49 7.67 -10.47
N ARG A 59 27.34 6.42 -10.95
CA ARG A 59 27.27 6.11 -12.38
C ARG A 59 25.85 6.10 -12.90
N LYS A 60 24.88 5.86 -12.03
CA LYS A 60 23.46 5.87 -12.34
C LYS A 60 22.78 6.89 -11.46
N SER A 61 22.28 7.95 -12.08
CA SER A 61 21.50 8.95 -11.38
C SER A 61 20.41 9.53 -12.26
N PHE A 62 19.43 10.18 -11.65
CA PHE A 62 18.51 11.07 -12.32
C PHE A 62 18.09 12.20 -11.41
N VAL A 63 17.75 13.33 -12.04
CA VAL A 63 17.24 14.52 -11.35
C VAL A 63 15.71 14.56 -11.44
N SER A 64 15.04 14.83 -10.32
CA SER A 64 13.58 14.97 -10.22
C SER A 64 13.18 16.18 -9.39
N GLU A 65 11.98 16.71 -9.65
CA GLU A 65 11.32 17.61 -8.71
C GLU A 65 10.86 16.84 -7.46
N PRO A 66 10.81 17.45 -6.26
CA PRO A 66 10.38 16.77 -5.04
C PRO A 66 9.03 16.04 -5.14
N LEU A 67 8.08 16.61 -5.90
CA LEU A 67 6.72 16.09 -6.06
C LEU A 67 6.55 15.17 -7.28
N ASP A 68 7.60 14.94 -8.07
CA ASP A 68 7.54 14.00 -9.18
C ASP A 68 7.24 12.59 -8.67
N LEU A 69 6.47 11.82 -9.44
CA LEU A 69 6.22 10.42 -9.16
C LEU A 69 7.29 9.53 -9.79
N VAL A 70 7.88 8.67 -8.98
CA VAL A 70 8.84 7.64 -9.39
C VAL A 70 8.31 6.27 -9.00
N TRP A 71 8.79 5.24 -9.70
CA TRP A 71 8.45 3.85 -9.40
C TRP A 71 9.39 3.31 -8.34
N LEU A 72 8.85 2.62 -7.34
CA LEU A 72 9.57 1.97 -6.25
C LEU A 72 9.30 0.46 -6.29
N GLN A 73 10.35 -0.34 -6.15
CA GLN A 73 10.28 -1.78 -5.94
C GLN A 73 10.38 -2.12 -4.45
N ILE A 74 9.40 -2.84 -3.95
CA ILE A 74 9.37 -3.36 -2.58
C ILE A 74 9.44 -4.88 -2.65
N ALA A 75 10.53 -5.45 -2.14
CA ALA A 75 10.75 -6.89 -2.07
C ALA A 75 10.26 -7.44 -0.73
N VAL A 76 9.29 -8.35 -0.78
CA VAL A 76 8.73 -9.04 0.39
C VAL A 76 9.03 -10.53 0.29
N ASN A 77 9.60 -11.10 1.35
CA ASN A 77 9.84 -12.53 1.41
C ASN A 77 8.53 -13.30 1.55
N LEU A 78 8.26 -14.23 0.63
CA LEU A 78 7.13 -15.13 0.74
C LEU A 78 7.42 -16.20 1.79
N LYS A 79 6.45 -16.43 2.67
CA LYS A 79 6.46 -17.57 3.59
C LYS A 79 5.86 -18.78 2.86
N GLY A 80 6.67 -19.83 2.67
CA GLY A 80 6.22 -21.10 2.12
C GLY A 80 6.31 -21.26 0.59
N ASN A 81 6.00 -22.47 0.14
CA ASN A 81 6.05 -22.87 -1.27
C ASN A 81 4.68 -22.67 -1.93
N SER A 82 4.63 -22.16 -3.17
CA SER A 82 3.37 -21.94 -3.92
C SER A 82 2.60 -23.22 -4.26
N HIS A 83 3.22 -24.38 -4.08
CA HIS A 83 2.68 -25.68 -4.50
C HIS A 83 2.26 -26.56 -3.34
N ILE A 84 2.39 -26.09 -2.09
CA ILE A 84 1.88 -26.81 -0.93
C ILE A 84 0.48 -26.26 -0.65
N PRO A 85 -0.58 -27.08 -0.66
CA PRO A 85 -1.89 -26.66 -0.19
C PRO A 85 -1.72 -26.11 1.22
N VAL A 86 -2.13 -24.87 1.44
CA VAL A 86 -2.21 -24.34 2.79
C VAL A 86 -3.37 -25.10 3.43
N ASP A 87 -3.10 -25.94 4.43
CA ASP A 87 -4.15 -26.39 5.33
C ASP A 87 -4.68 -25.12 6.00
N ILE A 88 -5.78 -24.59 5.47
CA ILE A 88 -6.52 -23.51 6.12
C ILE A 88 -7.17 -24.18 7.33
N PRO A 89 -6.74 -23.93 8.58
CA PRO A 89 -7.51 -24.40 9.71
C PRO A 89 -8.85 -23.66 9.67
N MET A 90 -9.88 -24.35 9.21
CA MET A 90 -11.27 -23.94 9.33
C MET A 90 -11.61 -23.95 10.82
N HIS A 91 -11.19 -22.93 11.57
CA HIS A 91 -11.74 -22.64 12.88
C HIS A 91 -13.16 -22.15 12.67
N HIS A 92 -14.09 -23.10 12.62
CA HIS A 92 -15.51 -22.85 12.68
C HIS A 92 -15.86 -22.50 14.14
N GLU A 93 -15.47 -21.31 14.60
CA GLU A 93 -16.11 -20.78 15.80
C GLU A 93 -17.51 -20.30 15.40
N PRO A 94 -18.58 -20.85 16.00
CA PRO A 94 -19.90 -20.29 15.80
C PRO A 94 -19.93 -18.90 16.46
N VAL A 95 -20.13 -17.86 15.64
CA VAL A 95 -20.42 -16.52 16.14
C VAL A 95 -21.74 -16.59 16.91
N PRO A 96 -21.78 -16.26 18.22
CA PRO A 96 -23.04 -16.17 18.92
C PRO A 96 -23.83 -14.99 18.34
N VAL A 97 -24.96 -15.30 17.69
CA VAL A 97 -25.93 -14.29 17.26
C VAL A 97 -26.56 -13.70 18.53
N GLN A 98 -26.05 -12.56 19.00
CA GLN A 98 -26.79 -11.72 19.92
C GLN A 98 -27.94 -11.08 19.15
N ALA A 99 -29.16 -11.58 19.38
CA ALA A 99 -30.37 -10.96 18.90
C ALA A 99 -30.55 -9.59 19.57
N ALA A 100 -30.05 -8.54 18.94
CA ALA A 100 -30.41 -7.17 19.27
C ALA A 100 -31.82 -6.91 18.70
N LEU A 101 -32.83 -7.01 19.56
CA LEU A 101 -34.17 -6.47 19.30
C LEU A 101 -34.07 -4.94 19.21
N PRO A 102 -34.42 -4.29 18.08
CA PRO A 102 -34.67 -2.86 18.11
C PRO A 102 -36.05 -2.63 18.73
N ALA A 103 -36.08 -2.04 19.93
CA ALA A 103 -37.29 -1.46 20.49
C ALA A 103 -37.70 -0.25 19.62
N GLY A 104 -38.54 -0.51 18.62
CA GLY A 104 -39.17 0.52 17.82
C GLY A 104 -40.04 1.42 18.70
N ARG A 105 -39.62 2.67 18.83
CA ARG A 105 -40.45 3.75 19.40
C ARG A 105 -41.37 4.25 18.28
N ALA A 106 -42.55 3.66 18.15
CA ALA A 106 -43.61 4.23 17.35
C ALA A 106 -44.19 5.42 18.13
N THR A 107 -43.97 6.63 17.63
CA THR A 107 -44.66 7.83 18.11
C THR A 107 -45.93 7.88 17.26
N GLU A 108 -47.06 7.53 17.87
CA GLU A 108 -48.37 7.60 17.22
C GLU A 108 -48.80 9.07 17.16
N VAL A 109 -49.14 9.52 15.96
CA VAL A 109 -49.56 10.88 15.63
C VAL A 109 -51.04 10.79 15.28
N GLU A 110 -51.92 11.27 16.16
CA GLU A 110 -53.34 11.58 15.89
C GLU A 110 -53.92 12.25 17.17
N GLY A 111 -54.73 13.31 17.17
CA GLY A 111 -55.38 14.02 16.09
C GLY A 111 -55.60 15.49 16.46
N HIS A 112 -55.57 16.33 15.43
CA HIS A 112 -55.93 17.74 15.47
C HIS A 112 -57.42 17.83 15.08
N ALA A 113 -58.28 18.15 16.04
CA ALA A 113 -59.66 18.55 15.79
C ALA A 113 -59.93 19.85 16.57
N GLY A 114 -59.66 20.97 15.93
CA GLY A 114 -60.12 22.28 16.40
C GLY A 114 -61.60 22.49 16.02
N PRO A 115 -62.43 23.08 16.88
CA PRO A 115 -63.73 23.57 16.47
C PRO A 115 -63.64 25.05 16.11
N ALA A 116 -64.32 25.44 15.01
CA ALA A 116 -65.22 26.59 14.90
C ALA A 116 -65.31 27.08 13.44
N GLN A 117 -66.52 27.07 12.87
CA GLN A 117 -67.26 28.27 12.46
C GLN A 117 -68.42 27.91 11.50
N ALA A 118 -69.66 28.11 11.96
CA ALA A 118 -70.70 28.94 11.33
C ALA A 118 -71.97 28.86 12.22
#